data_AF-A0A382J0U1-F1
#
_entry.id   AF-A0A382J0U1-F1
#
_cell.length_a   1.000
_cell.length_b   1.000
_cell.length_c   1.000
_cell.angle_alpha   90.00
_cell.angle_beta   90.00
_cell.angle_gamma   90.00
#
_symmetry.space_group_name_H-M   'P 1'
#
loop_
_entity.id
_entity.type
_entity.pdbx_description
1 polymer ?
#
loop_
_entity_poly.entity_id
_entity_poly.type
_entity_poly.pdbx_seq_one_letter_code
_entity_poly.pdbx_strand_id
1 'polypeptide(L)'
;ERVVTVQHAVVVLGFETVKNLGLSVSVLERFSGTDADGSGDEFDRQKFWEHSIACGVAARLLAGKLRYRMSGEAFAAGILHDIGRLILSQYFPVEFAEVLSVMREEHLYIGKAEEKVLGVTHADVGSWLAERWNLPDQLEQAIAMHHTPGRVDGPAELPSLIHLADFLCRREKIGDGGGDTLPSLDPAALRAFGIHEEPVAALKRIFGYGDGLNTEMEKAGAFSNIARGGDDDGPTEDEDAPSLTTAASGP
;
A
#
# COMPACT_ATOMS: atom_id res chain seq x y z
N GLU A 1 5.45 23.66 -11.94
CA GLU A 1 6.56 24.27 -11.16
C GLU A 1 7.08 23.25 -10.15
N ARG A 2 8.38 23.26 -9.82
CA ARG A 2 8.92 22.41 -8.75
C ARG A 2 8.50 22.98 -7.39
N VAL A 3 7.97 22.13 -6.52
CA VAL A 3 7.67 22.49 -5.13
C VAL A 3 8.99 22.46 -4.34
N VAL A 4 9.33 23.56 -3.68
CA VAL A 4 10.66 23.76 -3.05
C VAL A 4 10.60 23.73 -1.51
N THR A 5 9.42 23.84 -0.91
CA THR A 5 9.23 23.85 0.56
C THR A 5 7.96 23.14 0.97
N VAL A 6 7.90 22.67 2.23
CA VAL A 6 6.70 22.05 2.81
C VAL A 6 5.53 23.03 2.85
N GLN A 7 5.75 24.32 3.15
CA GLN A 7 4.67 25.31 3.08
C GLN A 7 4.13 25.47 1.66
N HIS A 8 5.01 25.47 0.64
CA HIS A 8 4.58 25.51 -0.76
C HIS A 8 3.83 24.23 -1.15
N ALA A 9 4.25 23.06 -0.64
CA ALA A 9 3.52 21.81 -0.81
C ALA A 9 2.10 21.88 -0.19
N VAL A 10 1.96 22.46 1.00
CA VAL A 10 0.66 22.65 1.66
C VAL A 10 -0.24 23.58 0.86
N VAL A 11 0.29 24.67 0.30
CA VAL A 11 -0.47 25.61 -0.54
C VAL A 11 -0.93 24.97 -1.85
N VAL A 12 -0.08 24.15 -2.48
CA VAL A 12 -0.35 23.54 -3.80
C VAL A 12 -1.21 22.28 -3.69
N LEU A 13 -0.96 21.44 -2.69
CA LEU A 13 -1.59 20.12 -2.53
C LEU A 13 -2.71 20.11 -1.49
N GLY A 14 -2.78 21.14 -0.64
CA GLY A 14 -3.65 21.19 0.53
C GLY A 14 -3.01 20.53 1.76
N PHE A 15 -3.37 21.04 2.94
CA PHE A 15 -2.86 20.57 4.23
C PHE A 15 -3.13 19.08 4.46
N GLU A 16 -4.35 18.61 4.19
CA GLU A 16 -4.73 17.21 4.37
C GLU A 16 -3.89 16.26 3.50
N THR A 17 -3.61 16.63 2.24
CA THR A 17 -2.75 15.82 1.37
C THR A 17 -1.33 15.68 1.93
N VAL A 18 -0.74 16.78 2.41
CA VAL A 18 0.62 16.77 2.98
C VAL A 18 0.67 15.98 4.29
N LYS A 19 -0.32 16.15 5.16
CA LYS A 19 -0.48 15.38 6.40
C LYS A 19 -0.58 13.88 6.11
N ASN A 20 -1.43 13.49 5.16
CA ASN A 20 -1.66 12.10 4.79
C ASN A 20 -0.42 11.43 4.16
N LEU A 21 0.36 12.18 3.36
CA LEU A 21 1.66 11.72 2.88
C LEU A 21 2.66 11.53 4.02
N GLY A 22 2.74 12.49 4.95
CA GLY A 22 3.59 12.38 6.14
C GLY A 22 3.26 11.14 6.97
N LEU A 23 1.97 10.89 7.22
CA LEU A 23 1.50 9.69 7.91
C LEU A 23 1.95 8.41 7.18
N SER A 24 1.76 8.34 5.87
CA SER A 24 2.16 7.19 5.06
C SER A 24 3.66 6.89 5.19
N VAL A 25 4.50 7.93 5.14
CA VAL A 25 5.95 7.81 5.31
C VAL A 25 6.31 7.35 6.71
N SER A 26 5.71 7.93 7.76
CA SER A 26 5.99 7.52 9.15
C SER A 26 5.63 6.06 9.42
N VAL A 27 4.56 5.55 8.81
CA VAL A 27 4.18 4.13 8.91
C VAL A 27 5.18 3.26 8.17
N LEU A 28 5.58 3.64 6.95
CA LEU A 28 6.62 2.94 6.19
C LEU A 28 7.90 2.80 7.01
N GLU A 29 8.44 3.91 7.53
CA GLU A 29 9.68 3.92 8.34
C GLU A 29 9.58 3.05 9.60
N ARG A 30 8.39 2.98 10.21
CA ARG A 30 8.19 2.22 11.46
C ARG A 30 8.22 0.70 11.25
N PHE A 31 7.93 0.23 10.04
CA PHE A 31 7.74 -1.17 9.69
C PHE A 31 8.62 -1.66 8.51
N SER A 32 9.47 -0.79 7.95
CA SER A 32 10.41 -1.12 6.86
C SER A 32 11.69 -1.84 7.32
N GLY A 33 11.76 -2.29 8.57
CA GLY A 33 12.87 -3.10 9.04
C GLY A 33 12.98 -4.39 8.23
N THR A 34 14.15 -4.65 7.66
CA THR A 34 14.48 -5.95 7.07
C THR A 34 14.75 -6.91 8.22
N ASP A 35 13.92 -7.93 8.37
CA ASP A 35 14.24 -9.08 9.22
C ASP A 35 15.37 -9.87 8.52
N ALA A 36 16.60 -9.35 8.67
CA ALA A 36 17.85 -9.91 8.15
C ALA A 36 18.38 -11.06 9.02
N ASP A 37 17.52 -11.66 9.86
CA ASP A 37 17.86 -12.81 10.70
C ASP A 37 17.17 -14.05 10.15
N GLY A 38 17.64 -14.54 8.98
CA GLY A 38 17.69 -15.93 8.48
C GLY A 38 16.61 -16.98 8.85
N SER A 39 15.50 -16.58 9.43
CA SER A 39 14.35 -17.37 9.81
C SER A 39 13.31 -17.11 8.73
N GLY A 40 12.75 -18.18 8.17
CA GLY A 40 11.87 -18.13 7.02
C GLY A 40 10.58 -17.38 7.34
N ASP A 41 10.62 -16.05 7.29
CA ASP A 41 9.45 -15.20 7.37
C ASP A 41 8.62 -15.48 6.10
N GLU A 42 7.48 -16.15 6.28
CA GLU A 42 6.55 -16.44 5.18
C GLU A 42 5.90 -15.15 4.63
N PHE A 43 6.09 -14.03 5.32
CA PHE A 43 5.56 -12.72 4.98
C PHE A 43 6.62 -11.80 4.37
N ASP A 44 6.55 -11.62 3.05
CA ASP A 44 7.45 -10.73 2.31
C ASP A 44 7.03 -9.26 2.49
N ARG A 45 7.66 -8.57 3.45
CA ARG A 45 7.41 -7.14 3.73
C ARG A 45 7.65 -6.23 2.52
N GLN A 46 8.59 -6.57 1.64
CA GLN A 46 8.87 -5.78 0.45
C GLN A 46 7.69 -5.86 -0.52
N LYS A 47 7.18 -7.08 -0.78
CA LYS A 47 5.98 -7.26 -1.62
C LYS A 47 4.73 -6.69 -0.99
N PHE A 48 4.60 -6.74 0.33
CA PHE A 48 3.52 -6.07 1.04
C PHE A 48 3.51 -4.56 0.75
N TRP A 49 4.68 -3.91 0.84
CA TRP A 49 4.78 -2.47 0.60
C TRP A 49 4.60 -2.10 -0.86
N GLU A 50 5.11 -2.93 -1.78
CA GLU A 50 4.84 -2.81 -3.20
C GLU A 50 3.33 -2.81 -3.49
N HIS A 51 2.60 -3.75 -2.90
CA HIS A 51 1.14 -3.83 -3.01
C HIS A 51 0.45 -2.58 -2.44
N SER A 52 0.79 -2.20 -1.20
CA SER A 52 0.19 -1.05 -0.51
C SER A 52 0.41 0.26 -1.27
N ILE A 53 1.61 0.50 -1.79
CA ILE A 53 1.93 1.69 -2.59
C ILE A 53 1.14 1.66 -3.90
N ALA A 54 1.08 0.51 -4.57
CA ALA A 54 0.30 0.35 -5.79
C ALA A 54 -1.18 0.63 -5.57
N CYS A 55 -1.76 0.14 -4.47
CA CYS A 55 -3.13 0.44 -4.07
C CYS A 55 -3.34 1.95 -3.84
N GLY A 56 -2.38 2.63 -3.20
CA GLY A 56 -2.41 4.09 -3.06
C GLY A 56 -2.43 4.82 -4.41
N VAL A 57 -1.56 4.43 -5.34
CA VAL A 57 -1.51 5.00 -6.70
C VAL A 57 -2.81 4.72 -7.46
N ALA A 58 -3.28 3.47 -7.45
CA ALA A 58 -4.53 3.06 -8.09
C ALA A 58 -5.73 3.83 -7.54
N ALA A 59 -5.83 3.98 -6.21
CA ALA A 59 -6.86 4.76 -5.55
C ALA A 59 -6.82 6.23 -5.98
N ARG A 60 -5.64 6.84 -6.07
CA ARG A 60 -5.49 8.23 -6.53
C ARG A 60 -5.94 8.41 -8.00
N LEU A 61 -5.63 7.45 -8.87
CA LEU A 61 -6.05 7.46 -10.27
C LEU A 61 -7.57 7.28 -10.39
N LEU A 62 -8.12 6.33 -9.63
CA LEU A 62 -9.56 6.10 -9.50
C LEU A 62 -10.27 7.37 -9.03
N ALA A 63 -9.71 8.07 -8.04
CA ALA A 63 -10.31 9.30 -7.51
C ALA A 63 -10.51 10.34 -8.61
N GLY A 64 -9.50 10.54 -9.47
CA GLY A 64 -9.61 11.45 -10.61
C GLY A 64 -10.68 11.04 -11.61
N LYS A 65 -10.76 9.74 -11.94
CA LYS A 65 -11.72 9.20 -12.91
C LYS A 65 -13.16 9.19 -12.40
N LEU A 66 -13.35 8.90 -11.11
CA LEU A 66 -14.64 8.82 -10.42
C LEU A 66 -15.05 10.15 -9.76
N ARG A 67 -14.26 11.22 -9.97
CA ARG A 67 -14.51 12.57 -9.45
C ARG A 67 -14.55 12.66 -7.91
N TYR A 68 -13.84 11.76 -7.23
CA TYR A 68 -13.57 11.89 -5.79
C TYR A 68 -12.59 13.05 -5.57
N ARG A 69 -12.95 14.00 -4.69
CA ARG A 69 -12.25 15.29 -4.57
C ARG A 69 -10.92 15.19 -3.81
N MET A 70 -10.78 14.22 -2.91
CA MET A 70 -9.67 14.13 -1.97
C MET A 70 -8.63 13.10 -2.40
N SER A 71 -7.94 13.36 -3.52
CA SER A 71 -6.99 12.41 -4.12
C SER A 71 -5.79 12.03 -3.22
N GLY A 72 -5.37 12.93 -2.31
CA GLY A 72 -4.32 12.66 -1.32
C GLY A 72 -4.76 11.72 -0.21
N GLU A 73 -6.02 11.81 0.21
CA GLU A 73 -6.63 10.90 1.17
C GLU A 73 -6.81 9.50 0.57
N ALA A 74 -7.29 9.43 -0.68
CA ALA A 74 -7.36 8.18 -1.43
C ALA A 74 -5.99 7.45 -1.49
N PHE A 75 -4.91 8.20 -1.71
CA PHE A 75 -3.56 7.64 -1.73
C PHE A 75 -3.16 7.07 -0.37
N ALA A 76 -3.35 7.83 0.72
CA ALA A 76 -2.99 7.36 2.06
C ALA A 76 -3.85 6.17 2.52
N ALA A 77 -5.16 6.20 2.26
CA ALA A 77 -6.04 5.08 2.53
C ALA A 77 -5.58 3.81 1.78
N GLY A 78 -5.14 3.94 0.52
CA GLY A 78 -4.59 2.81 -0.23
C GLY A 78 -3.26 2.28 0.32
N ILE A 79 -2.39 3.12 0.90
CA ILE A 79 -1.18 2.63 1.58
C ILE A 79 -1.51 1.94 2.91
N LEU A 80 -2.51 2.45 3.64
CA LEU A 80 -2.81 2.01 4.99
C LEU A 80 -3.81 0.86 5.08
N HIS A 81 -4.52 0.54 4.00
CA HIS A 81 -5.67 -0.40 4.03
C HIS A 81 -5.33 -1.75 4.66
N ASP A 82 -4.14 -2.28 4.36
CA ASP A 82 -3.69 -3.61 4.75
C ASP A 82 -2.74 -3.58 5.97
N ILE A 83 -2.63 -2.44 6.67
CA ILE A 83 -1.66 -2.25 7.76
C ILE A 83 -1.81 -3.26 8.91
N GLY A 84 -3.01 -3.81 9.10
CA GLY A 84 -3.26 -4.86 10.08
C GLY A 84 -2.44 -6.13 9.83
N ARG A 85 -2.08 -6.44 8.56
CA ARG A 85 -1.21 -7.59 8.25
C ARG A 85 0.20 -7.44 8.81
N LEU A 86 0.74 -6.21 8.86
CA LEU A 86 2.03 -5.94 9.51
C LEU A 86 1.96 -6.16 11.02
N ILE A 87 0.84 -5.79 11.64
CA ILE A 87 0.64 -6.00 13.07
C ILE A 87 0.54 -7.49 13.37
N LEU A 88 -0.24 -8.22 12.57
CA LEU A 88 -0.41 -9.66 12.72
C LEU A 88 0.92 -10.40 12.53
N SER A 89 1.68 -10.10 11.46
CA SER A 89 2.98 -10.75 11.23
C SER A 89 4.00 -10.44 12.32
N GLN A 90 4.03 -9.21 12.84
CA GLN A 90 5.02 -8.81 13.82
C GLN A 90 4.70 -9.29 15.25
N TYR A 91 3.44 -9.25 15.66
CA TYR A 91 3.05 -9.51 17.05
C TYR A 91 2.39 -10.87 17.27
N PHE A 92 1.95 -11.55 16.21
CA PHE A 92 1.37 -12.89 16.23
C PHE A 92 2.02 -13.79 15.15
N PRO A 93 3.36 -13.90 15.10
CA PRO A 93 4.05 -14.54 13.98
C PRO A 93 3.71 -16.03 13.82
N VAL A 94 3.42 -16.74 14.93
CA VAL A 94 3.08 -18.17 14.90
C VAL A 94 1.70 -18.36 14.29
N GLU A 95 0.70 -17.62 14.78
CA GLU A 95 -0.67 -17.67 14.29
C GLU A 95 -0.76 -17.12 12.86
N PHE A 96 0.03 -16.10 12.53
CA PHE A 96 0.06 -15.55 11.17
C PHE A 96 0.68 -16.55 10.18
N ALA A 97 1.70 -17.31 10.56
CA ALA A 97 2.20 -18.41 9.73
C ALA A 97 1.13 -19.51 9.54
N GLU A 98 0.34 -19.83 10.57
CA GLU A 98 -0.80 -20.74 10.45
C GLU A 98 -1.88 -20.19 9.50
N VAL A 99 -2.20 -18.89 9.58
CA VAL A 99 -3.09 -18.20 8.63
C VAL A 99 -2.60 -18.39 7.20
N LEU A 100 -1.31 -18.16 6.94
CA LEU A 100 -0.75 -18.31 5.60
C LEU A 100 -0.79 -19.77 5.11
N SER A 101 -0.59 -20.75 6.01
CA SER A 101 -0.74 -22.18 5.67
C SER A 101 -2.18 -22.52 5.32
N VAL A 102 -3.15 -22.16 6.17
CA VAL A 102 -4.58 -22.40 5.96
C VAL A 102 -5.07 -21.74 4.67
N MET A 103 -4.64 -20.50 4.41
CA MET A 103 -4.94 -19.77 3.19
C MET A 103 -4.51 -20.56 1.95
N ARG A 104 -3.28 -21.11 1.94
CA ARG A 104 -2.73 -21.87 0.81
C ARG A 104 -3.41 -23.23 0.66
N GLU A 105 -3.60 -23.96 1.76
CA GLU A 105 -4.16 -25.31 1.78
C GLU A 105 -5.64 -25.34 1.38
N GLU A 106 -6.42 -24.35 1.82
CA GLU A 106 -7.87 -24.27 1.56
C GLU A 106 -8.23 -23.32 0.41
N HIS A 107 -7.23 -22.73 -0.25
CA HIS A 107 -7.40 -21.73 -1.32
C HIS A 107 -8.30 -20.56 -0.92
N LEU A 108 -8.21 -20.14 0.34
CA LEU A 108 -9.01 -19.07 0.89
C LEU A 108 -8.42 -17.70 0.54
N TYR A 109 -9.30 -16.71 0.52
CA TYR A 109 -8.88 -15.32 0.68
C TYR A 109 -8.30 -15.11 2.10
N ILE A 110 -7.22 -14.32 2.25
CA ILE A 110 -6.50 -14.17 3.52
C ILE A 110 -7.41 -13.79 4.70
N GLY A 111 -8.36 -12.86 4.50
CA GLY A 111 -9.30 -12.47 5.56
C GLY A 111 -10.19 -13.61 6.06
N LYS A 112 -10.45 -14.64 5.25
CA LYS A 112 -11.16 -15.85 5.69
C LYS A 112 -10.27 -16.80 6.47
N ALA A 113 -8.98 -16.87 6.14
CA ALA A 113 -8.01 -17.65 6.90
C ALA A 113 -7.74 -16.99 8.27
N GLU A 114 -7.60 -15.67 8.31
CA GLU A 114 -7.47 -14.88 9.54
C GLU A 114 -8.67 -15.10 10.47
N GLU A 115 -9.90 -14.93 9.98
CA GLU A 115 -11.11 -15.19 10.77
C GLU A 115 -11.14 -16.62 11.33
N LYS A 116 -10.65 -17.61 10.56
CA LYS A 116 -10.65 -19.02 10.98
C LYS A 116 -9.64 -19.32 12.08
N VAL A 117 -8.46 -18.72 12.04
CA VAL A 117 -7.35 -18.99 12.97
C VAL A 117 -7.39 -18.04 14.18
N LEU A 118 -7.65 -16.76 13.94
CA LEU A 118 -7.55 -15.68 14.93
C LEU A 118 -8.92 -15.18 15.44
N GLY A 119 -10.00 -15.45 14.69
CA GLY A 119 -11.33 -14.91 14.99
C GLY A 119 -11.49 -13.40 14.70
N VAL A 120 -10.50 -12.81 14.04
CA VAL A 120 -10.44 -11.41 13.62
C VAL A 120 -9.66 -11.31 12.31
N THR A 121 -9.82 -10.21 11.57
CA THR A 121 -9.14 -9.97 10.29
C THR A 121 -8.12 -8.83 10.37
N HIS A 122 -7.26 -8.70 9.36
CA HIS A 122 -6.37 -7.54 9.22
C HIS A 122 -7.13 -6.21 9.12
N ALA A 123 -8.35 -6.21 8.56
CA ALA A 123 -9.18 -5.02 8.51
C ALA A 123 -9.60 -4.57 9.91
N ASP A 124 -9.95 -5.51 10.80
CA ASP A 124 -10.28 -5.23 12.21
C ASP A 124 -9.06 -4.68 12.96
N VAL A 125 -7.92 -5.39 12.84
CA VAL A 125 -6.67 -4.99 13.51
C VAL A 125 -6.18 -3.63 13.01
N GLY A 126 -6.28 -3.39 11.70
CA GLY A 126 -5.96 -2.11 11.08
C GLY A 126 -6.87 -0.98 11.55
N SER A 127 -8.16 -1.23 11.71
CA SER A 127 -9.13 -0.26 12.25
C SER A 127 -8.80 0.12 13.69
N TRP A 128 -8.49 -0.85 14.56
CA TRP A 128 -8.09 -0.56 15.95
C TRP A 128 -6.79 0.25 16.02
N LEU A 129 -5.85 -0.02 15.10
CA LEU A 129 -4.63 0.77 15.00
C LEU A 129 -4.93 2.21 14.57
N ALA A 130 -5.80 2.38 13.56
CA ALA A 130 -6.21 3.69 13.06
C ALA A 130 -6.92 4.52 14.14
N GLU A 131 -7.83 3.91 14.92
CA GLU A 131 -8.48 4.53 16.07
C GLU A 131 -7.43 4.96 17.10
N ARG A 132 -6.49 4.07 17.46
CA ARG A 132 -5.45 4.35 18.45
C ARG A 132 -4.46 5.43 18.02
N TRP A 133 -4.21 5.55 16.72
CA TRP A 133 -3.42 6.63 16.13
C TRP A 133 -4.21 7.92 15.92
N ASN A 134 -5.50 7.91 16.27
CA ASN A 134 -6.41 9.05 16.10
C ASN A 134 -6.39 9.56 14.64
N LEU A 135 -6.44 8.61 13.70
CA LEU A 135 -6.60 8.91 12.28
C LEU A 135 -8.02 9.46 12.02
N PRO A 136 -8.22 10.25 10.95
CA PRO A 136 -9.55 10.66 10.55
C PRO A 136 -10.49 9.47 10.33
N ASP A 137 -11.75 9.58 10.77
CA ASP A 137 -12.78 8.54 10.67
C ASP A 137 -12.92 7.95 9.26
N GLN A 138 -12.71 8.77 8.22
CA GLN A 138 -12.76 8.32 6.83
C GLN A 138 -11.64 7.32 6.49
N LEU A 139 -10.42 7.54 7.01
CA LEU A 139 -9.30 6.60 6.83
C LEU A 139 -9.55 5.33 7.64
N GLU A 140 -10.00 5.44 8.89
CA GLU A 140 -10.34 4.29 9.71
C GLU A 140 -11.41 3.43 9.03
N GLN A 141 -12.49 4.07 8.54
CA GLN A 141 -13.57 3.37 7.84
C GLN A 141 -13.10 2.73 6.53
N ALA A 142 -12.18 3.38 5.79
CA ALA A 142 -11.58 2.79 4.60
C ALA A 142 -10.77 1.53 4.95
N ILE A 143 -9.99 1.57 6.03
CA ILE A 143 -9.25 0.40 6.53
C ILE A 143 -10.21 -0.70 7.00
N ALA A 144 -11.24 -0.36 7.78
CA ALA A 144 -12.17 -1.34 8.32
C ALA A 144 -13.03 -2.02 7.24
N MET A 145 -13.43 -1.28 6.21
CA MET A 145 -14.50 -1.69 5.30
C MET A 145 -14.06 -1.89 3.84
N HIS A 146 -12.77 -1.82 3.51
CA HIS A 146 -12.32 -1.98 2.12
C HIS A 146 -12.66 -3.35 1.51
N HIS A 147 -12.87 -4.42 2.29
CA HIS A 147 -13.36 -5.71 1.76
C HIS A 147 -14.89 -5.77 1.59
N THR A 148 -15.63 -4.92 2.31
CA THR A 148 -17.10 -4.92 2.32
C THR A 148 -17.64 -3.49 2.35
N PRO A 149 -17.36 -2.65 1.34
CA PRO A 149 -17.77 -1.25 1.34
C PRO A 149 -19.29 -1.09 1.38
N GLY A 150 -20.07 -2.09 0.94
CA GLY A 150 -21.53 -2.08 1.06
C GLY A 150 -22.09 -2.21 2.48
N ARG A 151 -21.25 -2.49 3.48
CA ARG A 151 -21.64 -2.53 4.90
C ARG A 151 -21.42 -1.20 5.63
N VAL A 152 -20.87 -0.20 4.95
CA VAL A 152 -20.65 1.12 5.52
C VAL A 152 -21.98 1.83 5.77
N ASP A 153 -22.18 2.28 7.01
CA ASP A 153 -23.24 3.23 7.34
C ASP A 153 -22.76 4.65 6.99
N GLY A 154 -23.29 5.24 5.92
CA GLY A 154 -22.99 6.62 5.49
C GLY A 154 -22.16 6.71 4.20
N PRO A 155 -21.30 7.74 4.05
CA PRO A 155 -20.47 7.93 2.86
C PRO A 155 -19.51 6.76 2.65
N ALA A 156 -19.74 5.98 1.59
CA ALA A 156 -18.97 4.77 1.29
C ALA A 156 -17.91 5.01 0.19
N GLU A 157 -17.76 6.24 -0.31
CA GLU A 157 -16.91 6.52 -1.48
C GLU A 157 -15.45 6.11 -1.26
N LEU A 158 -14.85 6.47 -0.12
CA LEU A 158 -13.44 6.15 0.14
C LEU A 158 -13.20 4.63 0.34
N PRO A 159 -13.94 3.91 1.21
CA PRO A 159 -13.86 2.45 1.28
C PRO A 159 -14.08 1.77 -0.08
N SER A 160 -15.04 2.26 -0.87
CA SER A 160 -15.33 1.76 -2.21
C SER A 160 -14.18 1.99 -3.18
N LEU A 161 -13.52 3.14 -3.09
CA LEU A 161 -12.36 3.46 -3.89
C LEU A 161 -11.19 2.51 -3.60
N ILE A 162 -10.94 2.23 -2.31
CA ILE A 162 -9.89 1.31 -1.88
C ILE A 162 -10.22 -0.12 -2.28
N HIS A 163 -11.48 -0.54 -2.14
CA HIS A 163 -11.94 -1.84 -2.62
C HIS A 163 -11.62 -2.05 -4.11
N LEU A 164 -11.92 -1.05 -4.95
CA LEU A 164 -11.64 -1.11 -6.39
C LEU A 164 -10.13 -1.08 -6.68
N ALA A 165 -9.35 -0.29 -5.94
CA ALA A 165 -7.90 -0.21 -6.09
C ALA A 165 -7.22 -1.54 -5.73
N ASP A 166 -7.56 -2.09 -4.57
CA ASP A 166 -7.05 -3.37 -4.07
C ASP A 166 -7.38 -4.51 -5.04
N PHE A 167 -8.64 -4.60 -5.49
CA PHE A 167 -9.04 -5.61 -6.49
C PHE A 167 -8.21 -5.52 -7.78
N LEU A 168 -7.93 -4.31 -8.28
CA LEU A 168 -7.11 -4.12 -9.47
C LEU A 168 -5.66 -4.55 -9.24
N CYS A 169 -5.06 -4.14 -8.14
CA CYS A 169 -3.67 -4.49 -7.82
C CYS A 169 -3.47 -5.99 -7.63
N ARG A 170 -4.41 -6.67 -6.96
CA ARG A 170 -4.40 -8.15 -6.84
C ARG A 170 -4.57 -8.83 -8.19
N ARG A 171 -5.47 -8.34 -9.04
CA ARG A 171 -5.71 -8.91 -10.38
C ARG A 171 -4.46 -8.83 -11.26
N GLU A 172 -3.73 -7.72 -11.20
CA GLU A 172 -2.48 -7.53 -11.94
C GLU A 172 -1.26 -8.17 -11.22
N LYS A 173 -1.47 -8.82 -10.07
CA LYS A 173 -0.43 -9.50 -9.28
C LYS A 173 0.72 -8.59 -8.86
N ILE A 174 0.38 -7.37 -8.45
CA ILE A 174 1.36 -6.40 -7.96
C ILE A 174 1.59 -6.61 -6.46
N GLY A 175 2.84 -6.86 -6.08
CA GLY A 175 3.22 -7.13 -4.71
C GLY A 175 2.51 -8.37 -4.12
N ASP A 176 2.27 -8.35 -2.81
CA ASP A 176 1.48 -9.37 -2.11
C ASP A 176 0.30 -8.76 -1.36
N GLY A 177 -0.90 -8.92 -1.91
CA GLY A 177 -2.16 -8.57 -1.23
C GLY A 177 -2.64 -9.64 -0.24
N GLY A 178 -1.98 -10.78 -0.11
CA GLY A 178 -2.47 -11.90 0.69
C GLY A 178 -2.99 -13.04 -0.18
N GLY A 179 -2.12 -13.50 -1.09
CA GLY A 179 -2.35 -14.69 -1.92
C GLY A 179 -2.99 -14.47 -3.28
N ASP A 180 -3.12 -15.55 -4.05
CA ASP A 180 -3.65 -15.56 -5.43
C ASP A 180 -5.19 -15.53 -5.50
N THR A 181 -5.89 -15.80 -4.39
CA THR A 181 -7.35 -15.82 -4.37
C THR A 181 -7.90 -14.39 -4.28
N LEU A 182 -8.56 -13.93 -5.35
CA LEU A 182 -9.17 -12.60 -5.38
C LEU A 182 -10.38 -12.51 -4.43
N PRO A 183 -10.54 -11.39 -3.71
CA PRO A 183 -11.79 -11.12 -2.99
C PRO A 183 -12.94 -10.92 -3.99
N SER A 184 -14.17 -11.14 -3.52
CA SER A 184 -15.36 -10.82 -4.30
C SER A 184 -15.46 -9.31 -4.49
N LEU A 185 -15.64 -8.88 -5.75
CA LEU A 185 -15.85 -7.48 -6.08
C LEU A 185 -17.27 -7.05 -5.65
N ASP A 186 -17.37 -6.25 -4.58
CA ASP A 186 -18.63 -5.77 -4.03
C ASP A 186 -19.28 -4.77 -5.00
N PRO A 187 -20.47 -5.07 -5.57
CA PRO A 187 -21.16 -4.15 -6.46
C PRO A 187 -21.52 -2.81 -5.79
N ALA A 188 -21.58 -2.75 -4.45
CA ALA A 188 -21.77 -1.50 -3.72
C ALA A 188 -20.65 -0.49 -3.98
N ALA A 189 -19.42 -0.97 -4.23
CA ALA A 189 -18.27 -0.11 -4.48
C ALA A 189 -18.49 0.82 -5.68
N LEU A 190 -19.13 0.33 -6.73
CA LEU A 190 -19.44 1.12 -7.91
C LEU A 190 -20.71 1.97 -7.74
N ARG A 191 -21.70 1.45 -6.99
CA ARG A 191 -22.92 2.19 -6.68
C ARG A 191 -22.63 3.46 -5.87
N ALA A 192 -21.60 3.46 -5.03
CA ALA A 192 -21.14 4.67 -4.32
C ALA A 192 -20.79 5.83 -5.28
N PHE A 193 -20.44 5.52 -6.54
CA PHE A 193 -20.14 6.51 -7.58
C PHE A 193 -21.24 6.62 -8.65
N GLY A 194 -22.45 6.12 -8.38
CA GLY A 194 -23.58 6.16 -9.30
C GLY A 194 -23.46 5.20 -10.50
N ILE A 195 -22.57 4.20 -10.42
CA ILE A 195 -22.39 3.19 -11.45
C ILE A 195 -23.17 1.94 -11.06
N HIS A 196 -24.18 1.59 -11.86
CA HIS A 196 -25.08 0.44 -11.61
C HIS A 196 -24.78 -0.77 -12.50
N GLU A 197 -23.70 -0.71 -13.27
CA GLU A 197 -23.26 -1.78 -14.16
C GLU A 197 -22.57 -2.92 -13.42
N GLU A 198 -22.46 -4.08 -14.09
CA GLU A 198 -21.68 -5.20 -13.60
C GLU A 198 -20.22 -4.78 -13.34
N PRO A 199 -19.64 -5.11 -12.17
CA PRO A 199 -18.39 -4.48 -11.75
C PRO A 199 -17.20 -4.66 -12.67
N VAL A 200 -17.07 -5.85 -13.26
CA VAL A 200 -16.00 -6.16 -14.21
C VAL A 200 -16.14 -5.32 -15.49
N ALA A 201 -17.37 -5.09 -15.96
CA ALA A 201 -17.62 -4.26 -17.15
C ALA A 201 -17.30 -2.79 -16.88
N ALA A 202 -17.69 -2.28 -15.72
CA ALA A 202 -17.38 -0.93 -15.29
C ALA A 202 -15.87 -0.69 -15.19
N LEU A 203 -15.12 -1.61 -14.55
CA LEU A 203 -13.66 -1.51 -14.43
C LEU A 203 -12.97 -1.52 -15.79
N LYS A 204 -13.40 -2.37 -16.73
CA LYS A 204 -12.87 -2.39 -18.11
C LYS A 204 -13.04 -1.04 -18.80
N ARG A 205 -14.18 -0.38 -18.60
CA ARG A 205 -14.43 0.96 -19.16
C ARG A 205 -13.58 2.05 -18.50
N ILE A 206 -13.37 1.98 -17.18
CA ILE A 206 -12.67 3.01 -16.41
C ILE A 206 -11.16 3.02 -16.75
N PHE A 207 -10.54 1.85 -16.90
CA PHE A 207 -9.09 1.73 -17.09
C PHE A 207 -8.62 1.41 -18.50
N GLY A 208 -9.51 1.00 -19.41
CA GLY A 208 -9.06 0.33 -20.63
C GLY A 208 -8.33 -0.97 -20.27
N TYR A 209 -7.85 -1.73 -21.25
CA TYR A 209 -6.98 -2.87 -20.96
C TYR A 209 -5.77 -2.41 -20.10
N GLY A 210 -5.27 -3.28 -19.22
CA GLY A 210 -4.39 -3.00 -18.06
C GLY A 210 -3.15 -2.11 -18.24
N ASP A 211 -2.84 -1.66 -19.45
CA ASP A 211 -1.77 -0.72 -19.78
C ASP A 211 -1.88 0.60 -19.00
N GLY A 212 -3.10 1.06 -18.69
CA GLY A 212 -3.29 2.32 -17.97
C GLY A 212 -2.78 2.30 -16.52
N LEU A 213 -2.93 1.18 -15.81
CA LEU A 213 -2.45 1.07 -14.43
C LEU A 213 -0.94 0.88 -14.40
N ASN A 214 -0.41 -0.05 -15.22
CA ASN A 214 1.02 -0.29 -15.32
C ASN A 214 1.80 0.95 -15.77
N THR A 215 1.31 1.67 -16.79
CA THR A 215 1.95 2.93 -17.25
C THR A 215 1.96 4.00 -16.16
N GLU A 216 0.87 4.16 -15.41
CA GLU A 216 0.80 5.17 -14.34
C GLU A 216 1.62 4.75 -13.10
N MET A 217 1.75 3.44 -12.86
CA MET A 217 2.64 2.91 -11.84
C MET A 217 4.12 3.05 -12.22
N GLU A 218 4.47 2.84 -13.49
CA GLU A 218 5.82 3.14 -14.02
C GLU A 218 6.15 4.62 -13.92
N LYS A 219 5.18 5.52 -14.18
CA LYS A 219 5.32 6.97 -13.94
C LYS A 219 5.48 7.29 -12.46
N ALA A 220 4.84 6.52 -11.59
CA ALA A 220 5.07 6.57 -10.15
C ALA A 220 6.42 5.93 -9.74
N GLY A 221 7.23 5.44 -10.68
CA GLY A 221 8.54 4.79 -10.51
C GLY A 221 9.64 5.56 -9.75
N ALA A 222 9.30 6.63 -9.04
CA ALA A 222 10.14 7.24 -8.01
C ALA A 222 10.17 6.44 -6.69
N PHE A 223 9.32 5.43 -6.50
CA PHE A 223 9.15 4.74 -5.21
C PHE A 223 9.93 3.43 -5.05
N SER A 224 10.64 2.97 -6.09
CA SER A 224 11.51 1.78 -6.01
C SER A 224 12.64 1.91 -4.98
N ASN A 225 12.95 3.12 -4.51
CA ASN A 225 13.96 3.37 -3.48
C ASN A 225 13.39 3.41 -2.05
N ILE A 226 12.09 3.74 -1.86
CA ILE A 226 11.49 3.82 -0.52
C ILE A 226 11.14 2.42 0.01
N ALA A 227 10.70 1.52 -0.88
CA ALA A 227 10.43 0.12 -0.51
C ALA A 227 11.70 -0.75 -0.38
N ARG A 228 12.85 -0.27 -0.85
CA ARG A 228 14.11 -1.03 -0.86
C ARG A 228 14.95 -0.91 0.42
N GLY A 229 14.51 -0.11 1.39
CA GLY A 229 15.41 0.31 2.47
C GLY A 229 16.44 1.29 1.92
N GLY A 230 16.71 2.36 2.65
CA GLY A 230 17.66 3.38 2.21
C GLY A 230 19.08 2.85 2.15
N ASP A 231 19.48 2.29 1.01
CA ASP A 231 20.88 2.23 0.61
C ASP A 231 21.17 3.48 -0.22
N ASP A 232 21.44 4.57 0.49
CA ASP A 232 22.24 5.68 -0.02
C ASP A 232 23.71 5.20 -0.08
N ASP A 233 24.01 4.31 -1.04
CA ASP A 233 25.38 4.24 -1.55
C ASP A 233 25.52 5.46 -2.47
N GLY A 234 25.92 6.57 -1.85
CA GLY A 234 26.47 7.73 -2.54
C GLY A 234 27.54 7.28 -3.53
N PRO A 235 27.82 8.08 -4.58
CA PRO A 235 28.73 7.67 -5.64
C PRO A 235 30.06 7.27 -5.00
N THR A 236 30.48 6.03 -5.22
CA THR A 236 31.84 5.58 -4.93
C THR A 236 32.76 6.49 -5.74
N GLU A 237 33.33 7.49 -5.07
CA GLU A 237 34.42 8.28 -5.62
C GLU A 237 35.53 7.28 -5.96
N ASP A 238 35.83 7.16 -7.26
CA ASP A 238 37.07 6.59 -7.75
C ASP A 238 38.21 7.14 -6.90
N GLU A 239 38.92 6.27 -6.19
CA GLU A 239 40.17 6.63 -5.53
C GLU A 239 41.17 7.07 -6.61
N ASP A 240 41.22 8.38 -6.82
CA ASP A 240 42.27 9.08 -7.52
C ASP A 240 43.61 8.69 -6.91
N ALA A 241 44.41 7.97 -7.70
CA ALA A 241 45.82 7.77 -7.47
C ALA A 241 46.55 9.12 -7.39
N PRO A 242 47.47 9.29 -6.43
CA PRO A 242 48.60 10.17 -6.62
C PRO A 242 49.88 9.33 -6.61
N SER A 243 50.40 9.03 -7.80
CA SER A 243 51.81 8.66 -7.96
C SER A 243 52.66 9.92 -7.72
N LEU A 244 53.14 10.10 -6.49
CA LEU A 244 54.20 11.06 -6.18
C LEU A 244 55.46 10.31 -5.77
N THR A 245 56.44 10.44 -6.65
CA THR A 245 57.84 10.06 -6.51
C THR A 245 58.47 10.68 -5.26
N THR A 246 59.18 9.89 -4.44
CA THR A 246 60.40 10.35 -3.75
C THR A 246 61.37 9.19 -3.56
N ALA A 247 62.65 9.52 -3.51
CA ALA A 247 63.79 8.67 -3.79
C ALA A 247 64.52 8.16 -2.53
N ALA A 248 65.37 7.16 -2.78
CA ALA A 248 66.68 6.89 -2.16
C ALA A 248 66.76 6.29 -0.74
N SER A 249 67.34 5.08 -0.67
CA SER A 249 68.32 4.53 0.30
C SER A 249 68.65 3.11 -0.19
N GLY A 250 69.80 2.80 -0.82
CA GLY A 250 71.13 2.57 -0.23
C GLY A 250 71.22 1.16 0.41
N PRO A 251 72.34 0.41 0.36
CA PRO A 251 73.68 0.72 -0.16
C PRO A 251 74.07 -0.02 -1.45
#